data_AF-A0A813FXH1-F1
#
_entry.id   AF-A0A813FXH1-F1
#
_cell.length_a   1.000
_cell.length_b   1.000
_cell.length_c   1.000
_cell.angle_alpha   90.00
_cell.angle_beta   90.00
_cell.angle_gamma   90.00
#
_symmetry.space_group_name_H-M   'P 1'
#
loop_
_entity.id
_entity.type
_entity.pdbx_description
1 polymer ?
#
loop_
_entity_poly.entity_id
_entity_poly.type
_entity_poly.pdbx_seq_one_letter_code
_entity_poly.pdbx_strand_id
1 'polypeptide(L)'
;MTWFLNKFPNQVSAIGPSIVTGTIAIYNSISAEMLPTPSKSHYTFNLRDLSKVHQGICLCTRESLFSPDDIVKCWAHECQRVFQDRLINAEDHAWFDQTLKKTMEENFNKQWKLVVKKEPLIFGDFVEGKTPFYQEMQDHDKVKDVLQSYLMDYNQTAKRGMELVLFLSAVQHVCRIASH
;
A
#
# COMPACT_ATOMS: atom_id res chain seq x y z
N MET A 1 10.12 -13.62 5.54
CA MET A 1 9.67 -12.58 6.49
C MET A 1 10.55 -12.51 7.73
N THR A 2 10.75 -13.61 8.47
CA THR A 2 11.54 -13.62 9.72
C THR A 2 12.97 -13.09 9.57
N TRP A 3 13.69 -13.51 8.53
CA TRP A 3 15.07 -13.05 8.28
C TRP A 3 15.16 -11.53 8.01
N PHE A 4 14.13 -10.94 7.42
CA PHE A 4 14.05 -9.52 7.12
C PHE A 4 13.76 -8.73 8.39
N LEU A 5 12.70 -9.15 9.11
CA LEU A 5 12.26 -8.47 10.32
C LEU A 5 13.25 -8.55 11.48
N ASN A 6 14.12 -9.58 11.53
CA ASN A 6 15.18 -9.66 12.55
C ASN A 6 16.15 -8.46 12.57
N LYS A 7 16.16 -7.62 11.52
CA LYS A 7 16.96 -6.39 11.45
C LYS A 7 16.27 -5.18 12.10
N PHE A 8 15.02 -5.33 12.53
CA PHE A 8 14.15 -4.28 13.07
C PHE A 8 14.01 -4.42 14.60
N PRO A 9 13.46 -3.40 15.30
CA PRO A 9 13.19 -3.50 16.73
C PRO A 9 12.35 -4.73 17.06
N ASN A 10 12.60 -5.37 18.21
CA ASN A 10 11.93 -6.61 18.62
C ASN A 10 10.40 -6.54 18.56
N GLN A 11 9.82 -5.37 18.84
CA GLN A 11 8.38 -5.14 18.76
C GLN A 11 7.82 -5.27 17.34
N VAL A 12 8.59 -4.87 16.33
CA VAL A 12 8.26 -5.02 14.90
C VAL A 12 8.46 -6.47 14.47
N SER A 13 9.56 -7.09 14.90
CA SER A 13 9.88 -8.49 14.58
C SER A 13 8.84 -9.48 15.08
N ALA A 14 8.27 -9.21 16.27
CA ALA A 14 7.23 -10.04 16.88
C ALA A 14 5.92 -10.10 16.05
N ILE A 15 5.69 -9.12 15.17
CA ILE A 15 4.46 -9.01 14.36
C ILE A 15 4.54 -9.83 13.07
N GLY A 16 5.74 -10.29 12.69
CA GLY A 16 5.97 -11.06 11.48
C GLY A 16 5.02 -12.24 11.25
N PRO A 17 4.79 -13.11 12.26
CA PRO A 17 3.81 -14.20 12.13
C PRO A 17 2.37 -13.71 11.87
N SER A 18 1.94 -12.64 12.55
CA SER A 18 0.61 -12.05 12.35
C SER A 18 0.43 -11.49 10.94
N ILE A 19 1.48 -10.92 10.34
CA ILE A 19 1.47 -10.46 8.93
C ILE A 19 1.24 -11.63 7.97
N VAL A 20 1.96 -12.74 8.17
CA VAL A 20 1.80 -13.92 7.32
C VAL A 20 0.38 -14.46 7.42
N THR A 21 -0.11 -14.68 8.64
CA THR A 21 -1.48 -15.16 8.88
C THR A 21 -2.53 -14.20 8.32
N GLY A 22 -2.35 -12.89 8.49
CA GLY A 22 -3.28 -11.88 8.01
C GLY A 22 -3.35 -11.82 6.49
N THR A 23 -2.20 -11.90 5.83
CA THR A 23 -2.13 -11.93 4.36
C THR A 23 -2.79 -13.19 3.79
N ILE A 24 -2.60 -14.35 4.44
CA ILE A 24 -3.28 -15.60 4.05
C ILE A 24 -4.79 -15.48 4.25
N ALA A 25 -5.25 -14.88 5.35
CA ALA A 25 -6.67 -14.68 5.62
C ALA A 25 -7.34 -13.80 4.56
N ILE A 26 -6.70 -12.69 4.17
CA ILE A 26 -7.18 -11.82 3.09
C ILE A 26 -7.22 -12.60 1.77
N TYR A 27 -6.15 -13.32 1.44
CA TYR A 27 -6.08 -14.12 0.21
C TYR A 27 -7.18 -15.19 0.14
N ASN A 28 -7.43 -15.89 1.23
CA ASN A 28 -8.50 -16.89 1.27
C ASN A 28 -9.87 -16.24 1.10
N SER A 29 -10.10 -15.11 1.77
CA SER A 29 -11.38 -14.38 1.68
C SER A 29 -11.63 -13.86 0.26
N ILE A 30 -10.63 -13.24 -0.37
CA ILE A 30 -10.76 -12.72 -1.74
C ILE A 30 -10.90 -13.85 -2.77
N SER A 31 -10.19 -14.95 -2.58
CA SER A 31 -10.29 -16.11 -3.49
C SER A 31 -11.65 -16.81 -3.40
N ALA A 32 -12.33 -16.72 -2.25
CA ALA A 32 -13.64 -17.31 -2.04
C ALA A 32 -14.77 -16.42 -2.58
N GLU A 33 -14.73 -15.12 -2.30
CA GLU A 33 -15.83 -14.19 -2.60
C GLU A 33 -15.68 -13.51 -3.97
N MET A 34 -14.46 -13.20 -4.41
CA MET A 34 -14.18 -12.45 -5.65
C MET A 34 -13.83 -13.39 -6.81
N LEU A 35 -14.79 -14.25 -7.18
CA LEU A 35 -14.61 -15.23 -8.24
C LEU A 35 -14.56 -14.58 -9.64
N PRO A 36 -13.73 -15.10 -10.56
CA PRO A 36 -13.69 -14.60 -11.92
C PRO A 36 -15.00 -14.93 -12.63
N THR A 37 -15.69 -13.89 -13.08
CA THR A 37 -16.85 -13.99 -13.98
C THR A 37 -16.45 -13.55 -15.38
N PRO A 38 -17.22 -13.86 -16.45
CA PRO A 38 -16.93 -13.34 -17.79
C PRO A 38 -16.74 -11.81 -17.83
N SER A 39 -17.43 -11.07 -16.95
CA SER A 39 -17.33 -9.61 -16.82
C SER A 39 -16.19 -9.15 -15.90
N LYS A 40 -15.63 -10.04 -15.06
CA LYS A 40 -14.54 -9.80 -14.11
C LYS A 40 -13.40 -10.82 -14.29
N SER A 41 -13.05 -11.13 -15.53
CA SER A 41 -12.10 -12.22 -15.86
C SER A 41 -10.68 -12.00 -15.33
N HIS A 42 -10.30 -10.76 -15.05
CA HIS A 42 -9.02 -10.37 -14.46
C HIS A 42 -8.98 -10.55 -12.94
N TYR A 43 -10.07 -10.98 -12.28
CA TYR A 43 -10.12 -11.31 -10.84
C TYR A 43 -9.51 -12.70 -10.62
N THR A 44 -8.27 -12.86 -11.05
CA THR A 44 -7.48 -14.08 -10.85
C THR A 44 -6.42 -13.78 -9.80
N PHE A 45 -6.58 -14.40 -8.63
CA PHE A 45 -5.65 -14.31 -7.53
C PHE A 45 -4.89 -15.63 -7.40
N ASN A 46 -3.59 -15.56 -7.15
CA ASN A 46 -2.76 -16.74 -6.98
C ASN A 46 -1.70 -16.52 -5.88
N LEU A 47 -0.97 -17.57 -5.52
CA LEU A 47 0.02 -17.51 -4.44
C LEU A 47 1.18 -16.53 -4.69
N ARG A 48 1.41 -16.07 -5.94
CA ARG A 48 2.40 -15.03 -6.23
C ARG A 48 1.97 -13.69 -5.63
N ASP A 49 0.67 -13.45 -5.49
CA ASP A 49 0.13 -12.21 -4.93
C ASP A 49 0.49 -12.08 -3.45
N LEU A 50 0.46 -13.18 -2.69
CA LEU A 50 1.01 -13.23 -1.34
C LEU A 50 2.48 -12.77 -1.31
N SER A 51 3.31 -13.29 -2.23
CA SER A 51 4.72 -12.92 -2.31
C SER A 51 4.90 -11.43 -2.64
N LYS A 52 4.06 -10.84 -3.49
CA LYS A 52 4.13 -9.41 -3.82
C LYS A 52 3.88 -8.53 -2.59
N VAL A 53 2.90 -8.87 -1.75
CA VAL A 53 2.64 -8.12 -0.50
C VAL A 53 3.89 -8.11 0.39
N HIS A 54 4.49 -9.28 0.60
CA HIS A 54 5.71 -9.37 1.43
C HIS A 54 6.91 -8.67 0.78
N GLN A 55 7.02 -8.69 -0.55
CA GLN A 55 8.07 -7.96 -1.27
C GLN A 55 7.92 -6.45 -1.10
N GLY A 56 6.70 -5.92 -1.17
CA GLY A 56 6.42 -4.50 -0.90
C GLY A 56 6.84 -4.09 0.52
N ILE A 57 6.51 -4.91 1.52
CA ILE A 57 6.96 -4.67 2.90
C ILE A 57 8.48 -4.70 3.01
N CYS A 58 9.16 -5.55 2.23
CA CYS A 58 10.62 -5.63 2.20
C CYS A 58 11.30 -4.39 1.57
N LEU A 59 10.56 -3.49 0.91
CA LEU A 59 11.08 -2.20 0.43
C LEU A 59 11.28 -1.19 1.58
N CYS A 60 10.59 -1.40 2.71
CA CYS A 60 10.78 -0.58 3.88
C CYS A 60 12.17 -0.79 4.51
N THR A 61 12.66 0.24 5.18
CA THR A 61 13.92 0.22 5.91
C THR A 61 13.68 0.34 7.40
N ARG A 62 14.71 0.08 8.21
CA ARG A 62 14.61 0.25 9.68
C ARG A 62 14.30 1.70 10.06
N GLU A 63 14.66 2.64 9.18
CA GLU A 63 14.37 4.06 9.28
C GLU A 63 12.92 4.41 8.91
N SER A 64 12.16 3.50 8.29
CA SER A 64 10.74 3.71 8.00
C SER A 64 9.78 2.91 8.89
N LEU A 65 10.26 1.88 9.59
CA LEU A 65 9.45 1.04 10.48
C LEU A 65 9.96 1.10 11.93
N PHE A 66 9.54 2.13 12.67
CA PHE A 66 9.93 2.32 14.08
C PHE A 66 8.98 1.64 15.06
N SER A 67 7.70 1.57 14.71
CA SER A 67 6.65 1.05 15.58
C SER A 67 5.88 -0.13 14.97
N PRO A 68 5.23 -0.94 15.82
CA PRO A 68 4.21 -1.89 15.41
C PRO A 68 3.14 -1.33 14.46
N ASP A 69 2.78 -0.06 14.62
CA ASP A 69 1.75 0.57 13.81
C ASP A 69 2.24 0.86 12.39
N ASP A 70 3.52 1.20 12.24
CA ASP A 70 4.11 1.53 10.93
C ASP A 70 4.15 0.30 10.02
N ILE A 71 4.52 -0.86 10.57
CA ILE A 71 4.53 -2.10 9.79
C ILE A 71 3.13 -2.59 9.44
N VAL A 72 2.15 -2.38 10.34
CA VAL A 72 0.75 -2.72 10.07
C VAL A 72 0.15 -1.79 9.02
N LYS A 73 0.47 -0.49 9.04
CA LYS A 73 0.08 0.46 7.98
C LYS A 73 0.70 0.08 6.64
N CYS A 74 1.99 -0.26 6.63
CA CYS A 74 2.66 -0.73 5.42
C CYS A 74 2.00 -2.00 4.88
N TRP A 75 1.78 -3.01 5.72
CA TRP A 75 1.08 -4.23 5.33
C TRP A 75 -0.31 -3.95 4.75
N ALA A 76 -1.10 -3.10 5.39
CA ALA A 76 -2.42 -2.73 4.91
C ALA A 76 -2.37 -2.04 3.53
N HIS A 77 -1.44 -1.09 3.36
CA HIS A 77 -1.20 -0.43 2.09
C HIS A 77 -0.82 -1.46 1.00
N GLU A 78 0.13 -2.35 1.26
CA GLU A 78 0.55 -3.37 0.30
C GLU A 78 -0.60 -4.34 -0.05
N CYS A 79 -1.46 -4.68 0.90
CA CYS A 79 -2.67 -5.46 0.62
C CYS A 79 -3.63 -4.72 -0.33
N GLN A 80 -3.88 -3.42 -0.12
CA GLN A 80 -4.69 -2.62 -1.04
C GLN A 80 -4.07 -2.60 -2.44
N ARG A 81 -2.75 -2.43 -2.52
CA ARG A 81 -2.02 -2.32 -3.80
C ARG A 81 -1.96 -3.62 -4.59
N VAL A 82 -1.89 -4.77 -3.92
CA VAL A 82 -1.84 -6.07 -4.59
C VAL A 82 -3.23 -6.56 -4.98
N PHE A 83 -4.22 -6.37 -4.10
CA PHE A 83 -5.55 -6.97 -4.24
C PHE A 83 -6.61 -5.94 -4.67
N GLN A 84 -6.78 -4.87 -3.90
CA GLN A 84 -7.83 -3.86 -4.14
C GLN A 84 -7.65 -3.15 -5.49
N ASP A 85 -6.40 -2.93 -5.90
CA ASP A 85 -6.05 -2.29 -7.17
C ASP A 85 -6.56 -3.04 -8.42
N ARG A 86 -6.94 -4.32 -8.30
CA ARG A 86 -7.55 -5.13 -9.37
C ARG A 86 -9.06 -5.06 -9.39
N LEU A 87 -9.67 -4.55 -8.32
CA LEU A 87 -11.11 -4.39 -8.21
C LEU A 87 -11.55 -3.18 -9.06
N ILE A 88 -12.80 -3.21 -9.52
CA ILE A 88 -13.36 -2.19 -10.42
C ILE A 88 -14.57 -1.53 -9.77
N ASN A 89 -15.43 -2.31 -9.15
CA ASN A 89 -16.71 -1.83 -8.64
C ASN A 89 -16.55 -1.24 -7.24
N ALA A 90 -17.24 -0.13 -6.97
CA ALA A 90 -17.25 0.50 -5.65
C ALA A 90 -17.70 -0.46 -4.54
N GLU A 91 -18.61 -1.39 -4.86
CA GLU A 91 -19.05 -2.45 -3.94
C GLU A 91 -17.91 -3.40 -3.57
N ASP A 92 -17.12 -3.85 -4.56
CA ASP A 92 -15.98 -4.74 -4.32
C ASP A 92 -14.87 -4.02 -3.53
N HIS A 93 -14.64 -2.73 -3.84
CA HIS A 93 -13.74 -1.89 -3.06
C HIS A 93 -14.19 -1.77 -1.59
N ALA A 94 -15.48 -1.52 -1.35
CA ALA A 94 -16.03 -1.39 0.00
C ALA A 94 -15.97 -2.73 0.76
N TRP A 95 -16.26 -3.84 0.09
CA TRP A 95 -16.10 -5.19 0.66
C TRP A 95 -14.65 -5.46 1.06
N PHE A 96 -13.68 -5.08 0.20
CA PHE A 96 -12.27 -5.28 0.49
C PHE A 96 -11.82 -4.43 1.68
N ASP A 97 -12.23 -3.16 1.74
CA ASP A 97 -11.91 -2.27 2.87
C ASP A 97 -12.46 -2.82 4.19
N GLN A 98 -13.68 -3.35 4.18
CA GLN A 98 -14.27 -4.00 5.38
C GLN A 98 -13.50 -5.25 5.77
N THR A 99 -13.15 -6.10 4.80
CA THR A 99 -12.38 -7.34 5.02
C THR A 99 -11.01 -7.02 5.59
N LEU A 100 -10.31 -6.04 5.02
CA LEU A 100 -9.00 -5.58 5.50
C LEU A 100 -9.07 -5.06 6.94
N LYS A 101 -10.05 -4.20 7.25
CA LYS A 101 -10.27 -3.65 8.59
C LYS A 101 -10.57 -4.75 9.61
N LYS A 102 -11.41 -5.72 9.25
CA LYS A 102 -11.72 -6.87 10.09
C LYS A 102 -10.49 -7.74 10.36
N THR A 103 -9.74 -8.13 9.31
CA THR A 103 -8.51 -8.92 9.47
C THR A 103 -7.47 -8.17 10.30
N MET A 104 -7.40 -6.84 10.16
CA MET A 104 -6.50 -6.02 10.96
C MET A 104 -6.84 -6.09 12.46
N GLU A 105 -8.12 -6.00 12.80
CA GLU A 105 -8.61 -6.12 14.18
C GLU A 105 -8.38 -7.53 14.74
N GLU A 106 -8.68 -8.58 13.98
CA GLU A 106 -8.55 -9.98 14.42
C GLU A 106 -7.07 -10.41 14.59
N ASN A 107 -6.19 -10.03 13.67
CA ASN A 107 -4.81 -10.53 13.65
C ASN A 107 -3.82 -9.66 14.42
N PHE A 108 -4.10 -8.36 14.56
CA PHE A 108 -3.19 -7.41 15.20
C PHE A 108 -3.80 -6.73 16.42
N ASN A 109 -5.08 -6.97 16.74
CA ASN A 109 -5.83 -6.29 17.80
C ASN A 109 -5.73 -4.75 17.68
N LYS A 110 -5.77 -4.27 16.43
CA LYS A 110 -5.62 -2.85 16.09
C LYS A 110 -6.80 -2.39 15.24
N GLN A 111 -7.47 -1.34 15.68
CA GLN A 111 -8.55 -0.72 14.92
C GLN A 111 -7.97 0.24 13.88
N TRP A 112 -8.50 0.17 12.67
CA TRP A 112 -8.06 1.03 11.55
C TRP A 112 -8.04 2.51 11.91
N LYS A 113 -9.11 3.03 12.51
CA LYS A 113 -9.25 4.45 12.88
C LYS A 113 -8.24 4.94 13.91
N LEU A 114 -7.67 4.04 14.71
CA LEU A 114 -6.68 4.40 15.72
C LEU A 114 -5.27 4.44 15.14
N VAL A 115 -5.02 3.62 14.11
CA VAL A 115 -3.71 3.45 13.49
C VAL A 115 -3.52 4.39 12.29
N VAL A 116 -4.56 4.51 11.45
CA VAL A 116 -4.57 5.34 10.24
C VAL A 116 -5.22 6.68 10.58
N LYS A 117 -4.39 7.71 10.77
CA LYS A 117 -4.84 9.06 11.13
C LYS A 117 -5.18 9.93 9.94
N LYS A 118 -4.57 9.64 8.79
CA LYS A 118 -4.81 10.34 7.52
C LYS A 118 -5.12 9.31 6.46
N GLU A 119 -6.23 9.52 5.78
CA GLU A 119 -6.60 8.75 4.59
C GLU A 119 -6.48 9.65 3.37
N PRO A 120 -6.06 9.12 2.22
CA PRO A 120 -5.64 7.73 1.98
C PRO A 120 -4.25 7.40 2.53
N LEU A 121 -3.95 6.11 2.76
CA LEU A 121 -2.58 5.66 3.00
C LEU A 121 -1.77 5.81 1.70
N ILE A 122 -0.69 6.57 1.76
CA ILE A 122 0.23 6.76 0.63
C ILE A 122 1.62 6.36 1.12
N PHE A 123 2.25 5.42 0.42
CA PHE A 123 3.66 5.10 0.60
C PHE A 123 4.46 5.42 -0.66
N GLY A 124 5.72 5.79 -0.48
CA GLY A 124 6.64 6.03 -1.57
C GLY A 124 8.01 6.45 -1.05
N ASP A 125 8.92 6.75 -1.98
CA ASP A 125 10.34 7.01 -1.70
C ASP A 125 10.86 8.32 -2.32
N PHE A 126 10.00 9.07 -3.02
CA PHE A 126 10.38 10.19 -3.88
C PHE A 126 10.21 11.60 -3.26
N VAL A 127 9.70 11.71 -2.03
CA VAL A 127 9.39 13.03 -1.40
C VAL A 127 10.54 13.57 -0.53
N GLU A 128 11.44 12.71 -0.04
CA GLU A 128 12.57 13.15 0.81
C GLU A 128 13.92 12.94 0.10
N GLY A 129 14.50 14.04 -0.36
CA GLY A 129 15.78 14.05 -1.05
C GLY A 129 16.95 13.78 -0.12
N LYS A 130 17.51 12.57 -0.22
CA LYS A 130 18.95 12.20 -0.19
C LYS A 130 19.15 10.70 -0.05
N THR A 131 18.17 9.99 0.51
CA THR A 131 18.11 8.53 0.50
C THR A 131 16.64 8.11 0.34
N PRO A 132 16.22 7.59 -0.82
CA PRO A 132 14.83 7.23 -1.05
C PRO A 132 14.50 5.97 -0.25
N PHE A 133 13.92 6.16 0.94
CA PHE A 133 13.37 5.06 1.72
C PHE A 133 11.87 4.99 1.49
N TYR A 134 11.36 3.78 1.23
CA TYR A 134 9.93 3.56 1.14
C TYR A 134 9.29 3.76 2.53
N GLN A 135 8.47 4.81 2.66
CA GLN A 135 7.86 5.24 3.91
C GLN A 135 6.46 5.83 3.72
N GLU A 136 5.72 5.92 4.81
CA GLU A 136 4.40 6.56 4.84
C GLU A 136 4.52 8.08 4.59
N MET A 137 3.81 8.59 3.60
CA MET A 137 3.74 10.01 3.26
C MET A 137 2.55 10.67 3.95
N GLN A 138 2.75 11.13 5.18
CA GLN A 138 1.67 11.75 5.98
C GLN A 138 1.29 13.17 5.51
N ASP A 139 2.17 13.86 4.78
CA ASP A 139 1.93 15.21 4.27
C ASP A 139 1.56 15.15 2.79
N HIS A 140 0.26 14.99 2.51
CA HIS A 140 -0.26 14.87 1.14
C HIS A 140 -0.04 16.14 0.31
N ASP A 141 0.03 17.31 0.95
CA ASP A 141 0.30 18.57 0.26
C ASP A 141 1.75 18.58 -0.22
N LYS A 142 2.70 18.16 0.62
CA LYS A 142 4.10 17.98 0.21
C LYS A 142 4.25 16.95 -0.93
N VAL A 143 3.52 15.83 -0.89
CA VAL A 143 3.53 14.85 -2.01
C VAL A 143 3.05 15.51 -3.30
N LYS A 144 1.96 16.27 -3.22
CA LYS A 144 1.38 16.96 -4.37
C LYS A 144 2.35 18.00 -4.94
N ASP A 145 3.01 18.78 -4.09
CA ASP A 145 3.99 19.80 -4.52
C ASP A 145 5.19 19.16 -5.23
N VAL A 146 5.70 18.04 -4.71
CA VAL A 146 6.79 17.28 -5.37
C VAL A 146 6.36 16.76 -6.73
N LEU A 147 5.17 16.16 -6.83
CA LEU A 147 4.66 15.66 -8.12
C LEU A 147 4.38 16.80 -9.11
N GLN A 148 3.95 17.97 -8.63
CA GLN A 148 3.82 19.17 -9.45
C GLN A 148 5.17 19.63 -10.00
N SER A 149 6.22 19.64 -9.16
CA SER A 149 7.57 19.95 -9.61
C SER A 149 8.03 18.99 -10.71
N TYR A 150 7.83 17.68 -10.54
CA TYR A 150 8.18 16.69 -11.57
C TYR A 150 7.39 16.87 -12.86
N LEU A 151 6.11 17.23 -12.78
CA LEU A 151 5.31 17.54 -13.97
C LEU A 151 5.82 18.79 -14.70
N MET A 152 6.24 19.82 -13.95
CA MET A 152 6.85 21.02 -14.53
C MET A 152 8.17 20.69 -15.23
N ASP A 153 9.04 19.91 -14.60
CA ASP A 153 10.32 19.48 -15.18
C ASP A 153 10.12 18.62 -16.44
N TYR A 154 9.14 17.72 -16.42
CA TYR A 154 8.73 16.95 -17.59
C TYR A 154 8.27 17.88 -18.73
N ASN A 155 7.40 18.84 -18.43
CA ASN A 155 6.87 19.77 -19.43
C ASN A 155 7.94 20.68 -20.04
N GLN A 156 9.03 20.97 -19.34
CA GLN A 156 10.17 21.72 -19.88
C GLN A 156 10.98 20.95 -20.92
N THR A 157 11.02 19.62 -20.82
CA THR A 157 11.83 18.75 -21.68
C THR A 157 11.01 18.04 -22.76
N ALA A 158 9.69 17.91 -22.56
CA ALA A 158 8.80 17.18 -23.45
C ALA A 158 8.44 17.98 -24.71
N LYS A 159 8.38 17.28 -25.86
CA LYS A 159 7.91 17.85 -27.14
C LYS A 159 6.42 18.23 -27.13
N ARG A 160 5.64 17.62 -26.23
CA ARG A 160 4.22 17.89 -26.01
C ARG A 160 3.99 17.95 -24.50
N GLY A 161 3.68 19.14 -24.00
CA GLY A 161 3.35 19.32 -22.59
C GLY A 161 2.06 18.61 -22.21
N MET A 162 1.98 18.22 -20.94
CA MET A 162 0.79 17.68 -20.30
C MET A 162 0.25 18.68 -19.28
N GLU A 163 -0.98 19.15 -19.46
CA GLU A 163 -1.70 19.99 -18.50
C GLU A 163 -2.53 19.09 -17.56
N LEU A 164 -1.85 18.48 -16.59
CA LEU A 164 -2.50 17.65 -15.58
C LEU A 164 -2.79 18.46 -14.33
N VAL A 165 -4.04 18.42 -13.86
CA VAL A 165 -4.41 18.93 -12.55
C VAL A 165 -4.27 17.81 -11.53
N LEU A 166 -3.27 17.93 -10.65
CA LEU A 166 -2.98 16.93 -9.61
C LEU A 166 -3.93 17.09 -8.41
N PHE A 167 -5.10 16.47 -8.49
CA PHE A 167 -5.97 16.22 -7.32
C PHE A 167 -5.46 15.02 -6.52
N LEU A 168 -5.95 14.84 -5.28
CA LEU A 168 -5.51 13.74 -4.40
C LEU A 168 -5.65 12.35 -5.05
N SER A 169 -6.74 12.10 -5.80
CA SER A 169 -6.91 10.84 -6.55
C SER A 169 -5.87 10.66 -7.66
N ALA A 170 -5.45 11.75 -8.31
CA ALA A 170 -4.38 11.70 -9.32
C ALA A 170 -3.02 11.45 -8.65
N VAL A 171 -2.76 12.08 -7.50
CA VAL A 171 -1.56 11.81 -6.68
C VAL A 171 -1.51 10.34 -6.29
N GLN A 172 -2.60 9.78 -5.74
CA GLN A 172 -2.67 8.35 -5.43
C GLN A 172 -2.38 7.47 -6.65
N HIS A 173 -2.96 7.81 -7.80
CA HIS A 173 -2.76 7.04 -9.03
C HIS A 173 -1.29 7.06 -9.48
N VAL A 174 -0.64 8.23 -9.41
CA VAL A 174 0.78 8.38 -9.74
C VAL A 174 1.65 7.63 -8.73
N CYS A 175 1.42 7.77 -7.42
CA CYS A 175 2.10 6.96 -6.40
C CYS A 175 1.91 5.47 -6.69
N ARG A 176 0.72 5.08 -7.13
CA ARG A 176 0.41 3.71 -7.51
C ARG A 176 1.27 3.19 -8.66
N ILE A 177 1.61 4.05 -9.61
CA ILE A 177 2.51 3.68 -10.72
C ILE A 177 3.97 3.72 -10.26
N ALA A 178 4.35 4.72 -9.45
CA ALA A 178 5.75 4.95 -9.09
C ALA A 178 6.34 3.91 -8.14
N SER A 179 5.54 3.28 -7.26
CA SER A 179 6.06 2.31 -6.29
C SER A 179 6.32 0.90 -6.87
N HIS A 180 6.13 0.66 -8.17
CA HIS A 180 6.37 -0.64 -8.84
C HIS A 180 6.83 -0.53 -10.30
#